data_AF-A0A9W6RTQ7-F1
#
_entry.id   AF-A0A9W6RTQ7-F1
#
_cell.length_a   1.000
_cell.length_b   1.000
_cell.length_c   1.000
_cell.angle_alpha   90.00
_cell.angle_beta   90.00
_cell.angle_gamma   90.00
#
_symmetry.space_group_name_H-M   'P 1'
#
loop_
_entity.id
_entity.type
_entity.pdbx_description
1 polymer ?
#
loop_
_entity_poly.entity_id
_entity_poly.type
_entity_poly.pdbx_seq_one_letter_code
_entity_poly.pdbx_strand_id
1 'polypeptide(L)'
;MTITPTPPEPLGTDGTRLWTEVFGEYDLDDFSPGDLRILASAAACLDTIAAMREALTDAPLIVQGSMRQQVANPLIAEIRFHRAQFAALMRQLGLEAAGSDKDSPRVMTRTEQASRAARARWAR
;
A
#
# COMPACT_ATOMS: atom_id res chain seq x y z
N MET A 1 -9.98 22.36 7.36
CA MET A 1 -10.72 21.24 6.75
C MET A 1 -9.83 20.70 5.66
N THR A 2 -9.13 19.59 5.93
CA THR A 2 -8.38 18.89 4.89
C THR A 2 -9.38 18.21 3.97
N ILE A 3 -9.30 18.51 2.68
CA ILE A 3 -10.18 17.91 1.67
C ILE A 3 -9.57 16.54 1.34
N THR A 4 -10.24 15.45 1.71
CA THR A 4 -9.82 14.12 1.25
C THR A 4 -10.16 13.98 -0.23
N PRO A 5 -9.17 13.71 -1.11
CA PRO A 5 -9.44 13.51 -2.53
C PRO A 5 -10.25 12.23 -2.75
N THR A 6 -11.07 12.21 -3.79
CA THR A 6 -11.69 10.97 -4.25
C THR A 6 -10.60 10.03 -4.80
N PRO A 7 -10.55 8.76 -4.37
CA PRO A 7 -9.62 7.79 -4.94
C PRO A 7 -9.89 7.58 -6.44
N PRO A 8 -8.85 7.27 -7.24
CA PRO A 8 -8.99 7.10 -8.68
C PRO A 8 -9.82 5.85 -9.07
N GLU A 9 -9.94 4.90 -8.16
CA GLU A 9 -10.73 3.68 -8.31
C GLU A 9 -11.59 3.47 -7.06
N PRO A 10 -12.76 2.81 -7.17
CA PRO A 10 -13.59 2.48 -6.02
C PRO A 10 -12.84 1.53 -5.09
N LEU A 11 -12.76 1.90 -3.81
CA LEU A 11 -12.09 1.11 -2.76
C LEU A 11 -13.13 0.39 -1.89
N GLY A 12 -12.74 -0.76 -1.36
CA GLY A 12 -13.48 -1.46 -0.32
C GLY A 12 -13.26 -0.84 1.06
N THR A 13 -13.70 -1.55 2.09
CA THR A 13 -13.67 -1.07 3.48
C THR A 13 -12.25 -0.79 3.98
N ASP A 14 -11.32 -1.73 3.75
CA ASP A 14 -9.97 -1.63 4.29
C ASP A 14 -9.13 -0.61 3.50
N GLY A 15 -9.32 -0.56 2.17
CA GLY A 15 -8.70 0.44 1.32
C GLY A 15 -9.20 1.85 1.63
N THR A 16 -10.51 2.04 1.83
CA THR A 16 -11.09 3.33 2.22
C THR A 16 -10.54 3.81 3.56
N ARG A 17 -10.41 2.89 4.53
CA ARG A 17 -9.81 3.21 5.82
C ARG A 17 -8.36 3.70 5.67
N LEU A 18 -7.52 2.98 4.94
CA LEU A 18 -6.14 3.43 4.67
C LEU A 18 -6.11 4.81 4.01
N TRP A 19 -6.94 5.02 2.99
CA TRP A 19 -7.01 6.28 2.24
C TRP A 19 -7.37 7.46 3.16
N THR A 20 -8.40 7.28 4.00
CA THR A 20 -8.84 8.30 4.96
C THR A 20 -7.84 8.55 6.08
N GLU A 21 -7.17 7.51 6.58
CA GLU A 21 -6.10 7.66 7.58
C GLU A 21 -4.91 8.45 7.02
N VAL A 22 -4.46 8.15 5.80
CA VAL A 22 -3.35 8.86 5.17
C VAL A 22 -3.68 10.34 4.94
N PHE A 23 -4.86 10.68 4.42
CA PHE A 23 -5.26 12.09 4.27
C PHE A 23 -5.74 12.75 5.57
N GLY A 24 -5.81 11.99 6.67
CA GLY A 24 -5.97 12.53 8.01
C GLY A 24 -4.64 12.94 8.66
N GLU A 25 -3.53 12.31 8.26
CA GLU A 25 -2.18 12.56 8.79
C GLU A 25 -1.33 13.47 7.88
N TYR A 26 -1.54 13.41 6.56
CA TYR A 26 -0.74 14.12 5.55
C TYR A 26 -1.62 15.04 4.70
N ASP A 27 -1.05 16.16 4.25
CA ASP A 27 -1.76 17.11 3.39
C ASP A 27 -1.66 16.68 1.91
N LEU A 28 -2.66 17.05 1.11
CA LEU A 28 -2.71 16.76 -0.32
C LEU A 28 -1.48 17.26 -1.10
N ASP A 29 -0.94 18.41 -0.69
CA ASP A 29 0.22 19.04 -1.32
C ASP A 29 1.52 18.24 -1.12
N ASP A 30 1.55 17.30 -0.16
CA ASP A 30 2.66 16.39 0.06
C ASP A 30 2.74 15.28 -1.00
N PHE A 31 1.64 15.04 -1.75
CA PHE A 31 1.53 13.95 -2.72
C PHE A 31 1.63 14.45 -4.16
N SER A 32 2.50 13.81 -4.93
CA SER A 32 2.43 13.93 -6.39
C SER A 32 1.30 13.06 -6.97
N PRO A 33 0.84 13.31 -8.21
CA PRO A 33 -0.13 12.43 -8.88
C PRO A 33 0.33 10.97 -9.00
N GLY A 34 1.64 10.72 -9.01
CA GLY A 34 2.21 9.37 -8.97
C GLY A 34 2.00 8.70 -7.62
N ASP A 35 2.21 9.45 -6.54
CA ASP A 35 2.02 8.95 -5.16
C ASP A 35 0.56 8.61 -4.91
N LEU A 36 -0.38 9.41 -5.40
CA LEU A 36 -1.82 9.11 -5.31
C LEU A 36 -2.18 7.77 -5.98
N ARG A 37 -1.56 7.43 -7.11
CA ARG A 37 -1.77 6.14 -7.80
C ARG A 37 -1.17 4.96 -7.04
N ILE A 38 0.00 5.15 -6.42
CA ILE A 38 0.65 4.13 -5.61
C ILE A 38 -0.17 3.89 -4.33
N LEU A 39 -0.67 4.95 -3.69
CA LEU A 39 -1.56 4.86 -2.52
C LEU A 39 -2.86 4.14 -2.87
N ALA A 40 -3.47 4.45 -4.03
CA ALA A 40 -4.67 3.76 -4.48
C ALA A 40 -4.43 2.27 -4.70
N SER A 41 -3.28 1.93 -5.30
CA SER A 41 -2.86 0.53 -5.49
C SER A 41 -2.63 -0.19 -4.16
N ALA A 42 -2.06 0.50 -3.16
CA ALA A 42 -1.85 -0.05 -1.82
C ALA A 42 -3.19 -0.29 -1.10
N ALA A 43 -4.14 0.64 -1.21
CA ALA A 43 -5.48 0.53 -0.65
C ALA A 43 -6.24 -0.65 -1.27
N ALA A 44 -6.26 -0.77 -2.59
CA ALA A 44 -6.89 -1.90 -3.28
C ALA A 44 -6.24 -3.25 -2.93
N CYS A 45 -4.92 -3.26 -2.66
CA CYS A 45 -4.20 -4.44 -2.19
C CYS A 45 -4.72 -4.91 -0.82
N LEU A 46 -5.02 -4.00 0.11
CA LEU A 46 -5.62 -4.34 1.40
C LEU A 46 -7.02 -4.94 1.25
N ASP A 47 -7.86 -4.37 0.38
CA ASP A 47 -9.20 -4.93 0.11
C ASP A 47 -9.11 -6.36 -0.44
N THR A 48 -8.14 -6.61 -1.33
CA THR A 48 -7.91 -7.95 -1.88
C THR A 48 -7.45 -8.93 -0.78
N ILE A 49 -6.56 -8.49 0.12
CA ILE A 49 -6.14 -9.27 1.28
C ILE A 49 -7.33 -9.58 2.19
N ALA A 50 -8.20 -8.61 2.44
CA ALA A 50 -9.39 -8.78 3.26
C ALA A 50 -10.31 -9.86 2.69
N ALA A 51 -10.62 -9.77 1.38
CA ALA A 51 -11.45 -10.77 0.68
C ALA A 51 -10.85 -12.18 0.73
N MET A 52 -9.53 -12.32 0.52
CA MET A 52 -8.86 -13.62 0.63
C MET A 52 -8.87 -14.19 2.06
N ARG A 53 -8.72 -13.32 3.07
CA ARG A 53 -8.78 -13.74 4.47
C ARG A 53 -10.17 -14.16 4.89
N GLU A 54 -11.20 -13.46 4.42
CA GLU A 54 -12.59 -13.84 4.60
C GLU A 54 -12.84 -15.22 3.97
N ALA A 55 -12.46 -15.42 2.70
CA ALA A 55 -12.57 -16.71 2.04
C ALA A 55 -11.80 -17.84 2.74
N LEU A 56 -10.67 -17.53 3.39
CA LEU A 56 -9.87 -18.50 4.14
C LEU A 56 -10.46 -18.84 5.52
N THR A 57 -11.38 -18.03 6.05
CA THR A 57 -11.94 -18.22 7.41
C THR A 57 -12.67 -19.54 7.54
N ASP A 58 -13.46 -19.89 6.53
CA ASP A 58 -14.24 -21.13 6.50
C ASP A 58 -13.59 -22.23 5.64
N ALA A 59 -12.42 -21.96 5.06
CA ALA A 59 -11.72 -22.91 4.20
C ALA A 59 -10.72 -23.79 4.98
N PRO A 60 -10.52 -25.05 4.58
CA PRO A 60 -9.49 -25.89 5.17
C PRO A 60 -8.09 -25.34 4.86
N LEU A 61 -7.21 -25.34 5.86
CA LEU A 61 -5.81 -24.89 5.71
C LEU A 61 -4.97 -25.87 4.90
N ILE A 62 -5.38 -27.13 4.84
CA ILE A 62 -4.77 -28.19 4.04
C ILE A 62 -5.81 -28.69 3.05
N VAL A 63 -5.46 -28.66 1.76
CA VAL A 63 -6.32 -29.10 0.65
C VAL A 63 -5.63 -30.23 -0.13
N GLN A 64 -6.41 -30.94 -0.93
CA GLN A 64 -5.86 -31.92 -1.86
C GLN A 64 -5.29 -31.21 -3.08
N GLY A 65 -3.99 -31.37 -3.31
CA GLY A 65 -3.29 -30.89 -4.50
C GLY A 65 -3.61 -31.71 -5.75
N SER A 66 -3.16 -31.23 -6.91
CA SER A 66 -3.45 -31.84 -8.22
C SER A 66 -2.94 -33.28 -8.35
N MET A 67 -1.86 -33.65 -7.68
CA MET A 67 -1.33 -35.02 -7.65
C MET A 67 -1.83 -35.82 -6.45
N ARG A 68 -2.98 -35.42 -5.87
CA ARG A 68 -3.64 -36.03 -4.71
C ARG A 68 -2.87 -35.97 -3.38
N GLN A 69 -1.80 -35.19 -3.31
CA GLN A 69 -1.04 -34.93 -2.10
C GLN A 69 -1.70 -33.85 -1.22
N GLN A 70 -1.51 -33.92 0.10
CA GLN A 70 -1.95 -32.86 1.01
C GLN A 70 -1.01 -31.65 0.89
N VAL A 71 -1.56 -30.48 0.59
CA VAL A 71 -0.81 -29.22 0.45
C VAL A 71 -1.48 -28.11 1.24
N ALA A 72 -0.72 -27.07 1.58
CA ALA A 72 -1.30 -25.84 2.13
C ALA A 72 -2.29 -25.21 1.14
N ASN A 73 -3.36 -24.63 1.67
CA ASN A 73 -4.34 -23.89 0.87
C ASN A 73 -3.64 -22.77 0.06
N PRO A 74 -3.83 -22.70 -1.28
CA PRO A 74 -3.18 -21.71 -2.13
C PRO A 74 -3.35 -20.26 -1.67
N LEU A 75 -4.49 -19.92 -1.04
CA LEU A 75 -4.76 -18.59 -0.51
C LEU A 75 -3.72 -18.15 0.54
N ILE A 76 -3.10 -19.09 1.26
CA ILE A 76 -2.05 -18.78 2.25
C ILE A 76 -0.84 -18.16 1.56
N ALA A 77 -0.42 -18.72 0.42
CA ALA A 77 0.70 -18.20 -0.35
C ALA A 77 0.35 -16.86 -1.01
N GLU A 78 -0.88 -16.73 -1.52
CA GLU A 78 -1.35 -15.51 -2.19
C GLU A 78 -1.45 -14.33 -1.21
N ILE A 79 -2.02 -14.55 -0.01
CA ILE A 79 -2.06 -13.54 1.06
C ILE A 79 -0.64 -13.08 1.42
N ARG A 80 0.33 -13.99 1.48
CA ARG A 80 1.73 -13.63 1.75
C ARG A 80 2.29 -12.76 0.62
N PHE A 81 2.00 -13.07 -0.65
CA PHE A 81 2.45 -12.29 -1.79
C PHE A 81 1.88 -10.87 -1.77
N HIS A 82 0.56 -10.74 -1.59
CA HIS A 82 -0.10 -9.44 -1.50
C HIS A 82 0.39 -8.60 -0.31
N ARG A 83 0.66 -9.22 0.85
CA ARG A 83 1.27 -8.50 1.98
C ARG A 83 2.66 -7.95 1.65
N ALA A 84 3.47 -8.70 0.92
CA ALA A 84 4.78 -8.23 0.47
C ALA A 84 4.66 -7.08 -0.53
N GLN A 85 3.70 -7.16 -1.46
CA GLN A 85 3.39 -6.09 -2.41
C GLN A 85 2.90 -4.82 -1.71
N PHE A 86 1.97 -4.93 -0.76
CA PHE A 86 1.51 -3.81 0.05
C PHE A 86 2.69 -3.13 0.76
N ALA A 87 3.54 -3.91 1.43
CA ALA A 87 4.72 -3.36 2.09
C ALA A 87 5.68 -2.66 1.11
N ALA A 88 5.82 -3.17 -0.13
CA ALA A 88 6.64 -2.53 -1.16
C ALA A 88 6.05 -1.19 -1.63
N LEU A 89 4.74 -1.12 -1.85
CA LEU A 89 4.04 0.11 -2.24
C LEU A 89 4.14 1.17 -1.13
N MET A 90 3.99 0.77 0.14
CA MET A 90 4.14 1.69 1.28
C MET A 90 5.58 2.21 1.43
N ARG A 91 6.59 1.38 1.18
CA ARG A 91 8.00 1.82 1.14
C ARG A 91 8.24 2.80 -0.01
N GLN A 92 7.65 2.55 -1.17
CA GLN A 92 7.77 3.43 -2.33
C GLN A 92 7.17 4.82 -2.07
N LEU A 93 6.09 4.90 -1.29
CA LEU A 93 5.49 6.16 -0.84
C LEU A 93 6.30 6.89 0.22
N GLY A 94 7.29 6.24 0.82
CA GLY A 94 7.99 6.81 1.97
C GLY A 94 7.09 7.00 3.20
N LEU A 95 6.01 6.23 3.33
CA LEU A 95 5.05 6.35 4.43
C LEU A 95 5.24 5.27 5.52
N GLU A 96 6.42 4.62 5.57
CA GLU A 96 6.60 3.57 6.57
C GLU A 96 6.37 4.09 8.00
N ALA A 97 5.62 3.27 8.75
CA ALA A 97 4.77 3.70 9.87
C ALA A 97 5.43 4.73 10.78
N ALA A 98 4.66 5.75 11.17
CA ALA A 98 5.00 6.89 12.01
C ALA A 98 5.59 6.58 13.41
N GLY A 99 6.01 5.34 13.68
CA GLY A 99 6.66 4.87 14.91
C GLY A 99 8.12 4.42 14.78
N SER A 100 8.76 4.47 13.61
CA SER A 100 10.22 4.34 13.52
C SER A 100 10.86 5.72 13.46
N ASP A 101 11.76 6.01 14.42
CA ASP A 101 12.54 7.25 14.56
C ASP A 101 12.52 8.18 13.34
N LYS A 102 11.91 9.36 13.50
CA LYS A 102 11.92 10.47 12.53
C LYS A 102 13.34 10.95 12.15
N ASP A 103 14.38 10.37 12.75
CA ASP A 103 15.80 10.69 12.58
C ASP A 103 16.62 9.66 11.79
N SER A 104 16.02 8.59 11.26
CA SER A 104 16.76 7.76 10.30
C SER A 104 16.85 8.48 8.95
N PRO A 105 18.05 8.83 8.45
CA PRO A 105 18.18 9.48 7.16
C PRO A 105 17.72 8.53 6.06
N ARG A 106 16.50 8.73 5.57
CA ARG A 106 16.05 8.11 4.32
C ARG A 106 17.00 8.55 3.21
N VAL A 107 17.75 7.60 2.67
CA VAL A 107 18.62 7.84 1.51
C VAL A 107 17.71 8.11 0.33
N MET A 108 17.54 9.38 -0.03
CA MET A 108 16.78 9.77 -1.21
C MET A 108 17.35 9.07 -2.43
N THR A 109 16.50 8.40 -3.18
CA THR A 109 16.86 7.84 -4.48
C THR A 109 17.29 8.96 -5.42
N ARG A 110 18.13 8.61 -6.40
CA ARG A 110 18.70 9.57 -7.36
C ARG A 110 17.60 10.37 -8.10
N THR A 111 16.44 9.77 -8.30
CA THR A 111 15.26 10.38 -8.93
C THR A 111 14.58 11.38 -8.00
N GLU A 112 14.43 11.07 -6.71
CA GLU A 112 13.87 12.01 -5.73
C GLU A 112 14.78 13.23 -5.54
N GLN A 113 16.10 13.03 -5.56
CA GLN A 113 17.08 14.12 -5.56
C GLN A 113 16.95 14.99 -6.82
N ALA A 114 16.77 14.37 -7.99
CA ALA A 114 16.58 15.08 -9.25
C ALA A 114 15.26 15.86 -9.29
N SER A 115 14.16 15.30 -8.78
CA SER A 115 12.86 15.96 -8.69
C SER A 115 12.86 17.10 -7.67
N ARG A 116 13.50 16.91 -6.50
CA ARG A 116 13.69 17.99 -5.51
C ARG A 116 14.51 19.14 -6.09
N ALA A 117 15.59 18.83 -6.81
CA ALA A 117 16.40 19.83 -7.50
C ALA A 117 15.65 20.53 -8.64
N ALA A 118 14.81 19.82 -9.40
CA ALA A 118 13.97 20.41 -10.44
C ALA A 118 12.91 21.36 -9.86
N ARG A 119 12.22 20.94 -8.79
CA ARG A 119 11.25 21.77 -8.06
C ARG A 119 11.89 23.05 -7.51
N ALA A 120 13.10 22.95 -6.94
CA ALA A 120 13.85 24.10 -6.44
C ALA A 120 14.31 25.07 -7.55
N ARG A 121 14.41 24.62 -8.82
CA ARG A 121 14.81 25.46 -9.95
C ARG A 121 13.66 26.26 -10.55
N TRP A 122 12.43 25.78 -10.44
CA TRP A 122 11.24 26.44 -11.00
C TRP A 122 10.46 27.27 -9.97
N ALA A 123 10.88 27.24 -8.71
CA ALA A 123 10.34 28.07 -7.64
C ALA A 123 11.03 29.44 -7.49
N ARG A 124 11.73 29.92 -8.54
CA ARG A 124 12.34 31.26 -8.60
C ARG A 124 11.72 32.08 -9.74
#